data_AF-A0A5B7K6W9-F1
#
_entry.id   AF-A0A5B7K6W9-F1
#
_cell.length_a   1.000
_cell.length_b   1.000
_cell.length_c   1.000
_cell.angle_alpha   90.00
_cell.angle_beta   90.00
_cell.angle_gamma   90.00
#
_symmetry.space_group_name_H-M   'P 1'
#
loop_
_entity.id
_entity.type
_entity.pdbx_description
1 polymer ?
#
loop_
_entity_poly.entity_id
_entity_poly.type
_entity_poly.pdbx_seq_one_letter_code
_entity_poly.pdbx_strand_id
1 'polypeptide(L)' 'MSYIAQSDVQVCVFAGIPIKSTLDNPTTIQYTGLISGLTDKARSVVRDLDPTNDLTFLRVRSKKHEIMIAPGQ' A
#
# COMPACT_ATOMS: atom_id res chain seq x y z
N MET A 1 25.79 -11.85 -6.55
CA MET A 1 24.86 -10.94 -7.23
C MET A 1 23.62 -11.75 -7.63
N SER A 2 23.14 -12.60 -6.73
CA SER A 2 22.09 -12.29 -5.73
C SER A 2 20.74 -12.22 -6.43
N TYR A 3 20.18 -13.43 -6.57
CA TYR A 3 18.80 -13.75 -6.92
C TYR A 3 17.85 -12.60 -6.61
N ILE A 4 17.34 -11.98 -7.67
CA ILE A 4 15.99 -11.45 -7.67
C ILE A 4 15.09 -12.64 -7.28
N ALA A 5 14.69 -12.69 -6.01
CA ALA A 5 13.67 -13.61 -5.53
C ALA A 5 12.37 -13.26 -6.27
N GLN A 6 12.16 -13.97 -7.37
CA GLN A 6 11.09 -13.75 -8.32
C GLN A 6 9.82 -14.41 -7.80
N SER A 7 9.25 -13.88 -6.71
CA SER A 7 7.92 -14.27 -6.20
C SER A 7 7.37 -13.31 -5.12
N ASP A 8 7.67 -12.02 -5.17
CA ASP A 8 6.97 -11.03 -4.34
C ASP A 8 6.00 -10.25 -5.23
N VAL A 9 4.72 -10.55 -5.06
CA VAL A 9 3.66 -9.78 -5.71
C VAL A 9 3.67 -8.38 -5.13
N GLN A 10 3.89 -7.37 -5.97
CA GLN A 10 4.00 -5.98 -5.56
C GLN A 10 2.81 -5.18 -6.09
N VAL A 11 2.00 -4.65 -5.18
CA VAL A 11 0.93 -3.70 -5.50
C VAL A 11 1.37 -2.32 -5.01
N CYS A 12 1.50 -1.39 -5.96
CA CYS A 12 1.89 -0.01 -5.68
C CYS A 12 0.68 0.89 -5.92
N VAL A 13 0.19 1.50 -4.84
CA VAL A 13 -0.98 2.38 -4.85
C VAL A 13 -0.54 3.80 -4.57
N PHE A 14 -1.05 4.73 -5.37
CA PHE A 14 -0.86 6.16 -5.18
C PHE A 14 -2.21 6.86 -5.18
N ALA A 15 -2.51 7.59 -4.11
CA ALA A 15 -3.79 8.30 -3.94
C ALA A 15 -5.04 7.42 -4.18
N GLY A 16 -4.97 6.13 -3.80
CA GLY A 16 -6.07 5.18 -4.04
C GLY A 16 -6.17 4.65 -5.47
N ILE A 17 -5.19 4.94 -6.33
CA ILE A 17 -5.10 4.46 -7.71
C ILE A 17 -3.94 3.46 -7.80
N PRO A 18 -4.16 2.25 -8.34
CA PRO A 18 -3.07 1.30 -8.55
C PRO A 18 -2.19 1.81 -9.70
N ILE A 19 -0.93 2.15 -9.42
CA ILE A 19 0.04 2.53 -10.46
C ILE A 19 0.62 1.29 -11.11
N LYS A 20 1.00 0.30 -10.29
CA LYS A 20 1.70 -0.89 -10.75
C LYS A 20 1.31 -2.07 -9.89
N SER A 21 0.94 -3.16 -10.53
CA SER A 21 0.53 -4.38 -9.88
C SER A 21 1.06 -5.58 -10.67
N THR A 22 1.51 -6.60 -9.96
CA THR A 22 1.81 -7.92 -10.54
C THR A 22 0.61 -8.88 -10.41
N LEU A 23 -0.52 -8.42 -9.87
CA LEU A 23 -1.79 -9.15 -9.81
C LEU A 23 -2.65 -8.85 -11.04
N ASP A 24 -3.67 -9.68 -11.26
CA ASP A 24 -4.72 -9.43 -12.22
C ASP A 24 -5.48 -8.12 -11.89
N ASN A 25 -5.98 -7.46 -12.94
CA ASN A 25 -6.64 -6.16 -12.84
C ASN A 25 -7.85 -6.14 -11.87
N PRO A 26 -8.77 -7.14 -11.87
CA PRO A 26 -9.90 -7.10 -10.95
C PRO A 26 -9.47 -7.29 -9.49
N THR A 27 -8.53 -8.21 -9.20
CA THR A 27 -8.01 -8.38 -7.84
C THR A 27 -7.26 -7.14 -7.36
N THR A 28 -6.49 -6.49 -8.25
CA THR A 28 -5.80 -5.22 -7.94
C THR A 28 -6.77 -4.12 -7.52
N ILE A 29 -7.90 -3.97 -8.21
CA ILE A 29 -8.93 -2.98 -7.88
C ILE A 29 -9.56 -3.27 -6.51
N GLN A 30 -9.89 -4.55 -6.25
CA GLN A 30 -10.44 -4.98 -4.96
C GLN A 30 -9.48 -4.69 -3.81
N TYR A 31 -8.21 -5.06 -3.94
CA TYR A 31 -7.18 -4.75 -2.94
C TYR A 31 -7.00 -3.25 -2.76
N THR A 32 -6.98 -2.48 -3.84
CA THR A 32 -6.80 -1.02 -3.75
C THR A 32 -7.94 -0.37 -2.97
N GLY A 33 -9.19 -0.80 -3.18
CA GLY A 33 -10.34 -0.30 -2.42
C GLY A 33 -10.24 -0.63 -0.92
N LEU A 34 -9.89 -1.87 -0.57
CA LEU A 34 -9.71 -2.27 0.84
C LEU A 34 -8.57 -1.51 1.53
N ILE A 35 -7.48 -1.29 0.80
CA ILE A 35 -6.27 -0.66 1.31
C ILE A 35 -6.43 0.85 1.43
N SER A 36 -7.22 1.48 0.56
CA SER A 36 -7.59 2.90 0.70
C SER A 36 -8.24 3.14 2.05
N GLY A 37 -9.25 2.34 2.42
CA GLY A 37 -9.92 2.46 3.71
C GLY A 37 -9.02 2.15 4.92
N LEU A 38 -8.05 1.23 4.76
CA LEU A 38 -7.04 0.99 5.79
C LEU A 38 -6.09 2.18 5.94
N THR A 39 -5.71 2.82 4.84
CA THR A 39 -4.81 3.97 4.82
C THR A 39 -5.46 5.19 5.48
N ASP A 40 -6.74 5.44 5.24
CA ASP A 40 -7.49 6.52 5.90
C ASP A 40 -7.54 6.32 7.42
N LYS A 41 -7.79 5.09 7.87
CA LYS A 41 -7.75 4.76 9.30
C LYS A 41 -6.36 4.90 9.88
N ALA A 42 -5.33 4.41 9.18
CA ALA A 42 -3.95 4.55 9.62
C ALA A 42 -3.53 6.03 9.73
N ARG A 43 -3.97 6.87 8.78
CA ARG A 43 -3.76 8.32 8.83
C ARG A 43 -4.42 8.94 10.06
N SER A 44 -5.66 8.55 10.37
CA SER A 44 -6.35 9.02 11.59
C SER A 44 -5.58 8.63 12.85
N VAL A 45 -5.14 7.37 12.94
CA VAL A 45 -4.38 6.88 14.11
C VAL A 45 -3.04 7.60 14.27
N VAL A 46 -2.32 7.85 13.17
CA VAL A 46 -1.06 8.62 13.20
C VAL A 46 -1.32 10.05 13.69
N ARG A 47 -2.40 10.70 13.23
CA ARG A 47 -2.79 12.04 13.69
C ARG A 47 -3.28 12.09 15.12
N ASP A 48 -3.96 11.04 15.59
CA ASP A 48 -4.39 10.92 16.98
C ASP A 48 -3.20 10.73 17.92
N LEU A 49 -2.14 10.05 17.47
CA LEU A 49 -0.90 9.87 18.21
C LEU A 49 -0.03 11.13 18.21
N ASP A 50 0.13 11.75 17.04
CA ASP A 50 0.87 12.98 16.85
C ASP A 50 0.22 13.81 15.73
N PRO A 51 -0.47 14.91 16.05
CA PRO A 51 -1.16 15.74 15.07
C PRO A 51 -0.22 16.47 14.12
N THR A 52 1.09 16.49 14.40
CA THR A 52 2.11 17.11 13.53
C THR A 52 2.69 16.13 12.51
N ASN A 53 2.37 14.85 12.64
CA ASN A 53 2.89 13.81 11.77
C ASN A 53 1.85 13.42 10.71
N ASP A 54 2.24 13.47 9.43
CA ASP A 54 1.41 13.03 8.32
C ASP A 54 1.92 11.69 7.80
N LEU A 55 0.97 10.78 7.55
CA LEU A 55 1.26 9.50 6.91
C LEU A 55 1.76 9.75 5.49
N THR A 56 3.05 9.54 5.24
CA THR A 56 3.70 9.72 3.93
C THR A 56 3.83 8.43 3.14
N PHE A 57 4.03 7.31 3.85
CA PHE A 57 4.22 6.01 3.23
C PHE A 57 3.75 4.89 4.14
N LEU A 58 3.04 3.91 3.58
CA LEU A 58 2.55 2.74 4.30
C LEU A 58 2.94 1.48 3.52
N ARG A 59 3.76 0.62 4.16
CA ARG A 59 4.23 -0.63 3.59
C ARG A 59 3.62 -1.80 4.36
N VAL A 60 2.80 -2.59 3.68
CA VAL A 60 2.20 -3.81 4.24
C VAL A 60 2.87 -5.01 3.60
N ARG A 61 3.67 -5.73 4.38
CA ARG A 61 4.30 -6.98 3.95
C ARG A 61 3.60 -8.17 4.57
N SER A 62 3.08 -9.04 3.71
CA SER A 62 2.60 -10.39 4.06
C SER A 62 3.60 -11.44 3.58
N LYS A 63 3.42 -12.70 3.98
CA LYS A 63 4.30 -13.80 3.55
C LYS A 63 4.32 -14.04 2.03
N LYS A 64 3.28 -13.62 1.30
CA LYS A 64 3.09 -13.85 -0.13
C LYS A 64 2.97 -12.56 -0.96
N HIS A 65 2.75 -11.43 -0.30
CA HIS A 65 2.37 -10.19 -0.96
C HIS A 65 3.03 -9.02 -0.27
N GLU A 66 3.48 -8.06 -1.06
CA GLU A 66 3.99 -6.81 -0.59
C GLU A 66 3.17 -5.67 -1.20
N ILE A 67 2.69 -4.78 -0.35
CA ILE A 67 1.84 -3.67 -0.77
C ILE A 67 2.48 -2.39 -0.28
N MET A 68 2.71 -1.49 -1.23
CA MET A 68 3.34 -0.21 -1.02
C MET A 68 2.31 0.87 -1.34
N ILE A 69 2.00 1.68 -0.34
CA ILE A 69 1.01 2.74 -0.46
C ILE A 69 1.69 4.06 -0.18
N ALA A 70 1.62 4.94 -1.15
CA ALA A 70 1.95 6.33 -0.99
C ALA A 70 0.62 7.11 -1.02
N PRO A 71 0.10 7.58 0.13
CA PRO A 71 -0.84 8.69 0.12
C PRO A 71 -0.08 9.90 -0.43
N GLY A 72 -0.05 10.04 -1.76
CA GLY A 72 0.41 11.25 -2.41
C GLY A 72 -0.34 12.44 -1.82
N GLN A 73 0.41 13.48 -1.52
CA GLN A 73 0.01 14.73 -0.85
C GLN A 73 -1.43 15.17 -1.16
#